data_AF-A0A9D6N056-F1
#
_entry.id   AF-A0A9D6N056-F1
#
_cell.length_a   1.000
_cell.length_b   1.000
_cell.length_c   1.000
_cell.angle_alpha   90.00
_cell.angle_beta   90.00
_cell.angle_gamma   90.00
#
_symmetry.space_group_name_H-M   'P 1'
#
loop_
_entity.id
_entity.type
_entity.pdbx_description
1 polymer ?
#
loop_
_entity_poly.entity_id
_entity_poly.type
_entity_poly.pdbx_seq_one_letter_code
_entity_poly.pdbx_strand_id
1 'polypeptide(L)'
;MLSRLKVAIQPATEAPRFRRLFDALERLFPVSFHPSNESNGNTASDAALLVGVDRATAVKVASRGLPCYAAMGPEHPADVSGSRTPDGPPTTVFFPGRLRVDPLLDGQTLVEFGNAGVGALAMGSGDIPVAECGERVFWARHGEGRKSVDLVAAGLPVLGSRDYLCHFFSGNSFCSLLPLLCFLRRLCAERLAWTRPPLGGCFIFDDPSLRHFRYGCLDFRQLARTAQEQGIHAVVATIPIDVGGAKGEVCRLFREKSGYISLTPHGNNHVRCELARGWDAGMQLKLMAQALRRMDCLATRHGLKISRVMEPPYGVVDHEFIKALALLDYEGVMITPSQFLRANRSHDWTPSFGMERAETFPSGLAIIPRIVMGRKALTEMVLAAFLGQPVVLAAHHHDVADGMDWIANYTARLRGAGPIQWSDLSALVQRSYETLSLGDILRVRPGARSIQVCLPESARAVVVERPWVAETPLQPLCVQTLSGEVITEITSGSVSAPIPVPGGTTLRIQSLRNGMDATAEVEDPGFAVWPKVRRTLMEARDRVYPWSLRYLKAARSGQ
;
A
#
# COMPACT_ATOMS: atom_id res chain seq x y z
N MET A 1 -10.41 -21.69 -13.87
CA MET A 1 -9.68 -20.40 -13.91
C MET A 1 -10.47 -19.44 -14.79
N LEU A 2 -10.54 -18.15 -14.45
CA LEU A 2 -11.10 -17.14 -15.35
C LEU A 2 -10.25 -17.12 -16.63
N SER A 3 -10.88 -17.02 -17.80
CA SER A 3 -10.14 -16.83 -19.05
C SER A 3 -9.36 -15.51 -18.97
N ARG A 4 -8.14 -15.48 -19.50
CA ARG A 4 -7.33 -14.25 -19.62
C ARG A 4 -7.68 -13.52 -20.91
N LEU A 5 -7.71 -12.19 -20.86
CA LEU A 5 -7.88 -11.33 -22.04
C LEU A 5 -6.57 -11.27 -22.83
N LYS A 6 -6.62 -11.47 -24.13
CA LYS A 6 -5.44 -11.49 -24.99
C LYS A 6 -5.13 -10.09 -25.49
N VAL A 7 -3.98 -9.52 -25.10
CA VAL A 7 -3.50 -8.21 -25.54
C VAL A 7 -2.36 -8.38 -26.54
N ALA A 8 -2.55 -7.92 -27.78
CA ALA A 8 -1.54 -7.98 -28.82
C ALA A 8 -0.50 -6.85 -28.63
N ILE A 9 0.79 -7.17 -28.69
CA ILE A 9 1.89 -6.18 -28.68
C ILE A 9 2.31 -5.92 -30.13
N GLN A 10 2.29 -4.66 -30.55
CA GLN A 10 2.63 -4.25 -31.91
C GLN A 10 3.64 -3.08 -31.90
N PRO A 11 4.74 -3.18 -32.67
CA PRO A 11 5.14 -4.34 -33.46
C PRO A 11 5.62 -5.51 -32.57
N ALA A 12 5.56 -6.75 -33.08
CA ALA A 12 5.98 -7.96 -32.34
C ALA A 12 7.42 -7.87 -31.82
N THR A 13 8.29 -7.12 -32.50
CA THR A 13 9.70 -6.90 -32.16
C THR A 13 9.89 -6.21 -30.81
N GLU A 14 8.90 -5.46 -30.31
CA GLU A 14 8.98 -4.81 -28.99
C GLU A 14 8.67 -5.77 -27.83
N ALA A 15 8.04 -6.93 -28.09
CA ALA A 15 7.61 -7.84 -27.02
C ALA A 15 8.75 -8.37 -26.14
N PRO A 16 9.92 -8.80 -26.66
CA PRO A 16 11.04 -9.25 -25.83
C PRO A 16 11.58 -8.15 -24.92
N ARG A 17 11.56 -6.90 -25.41
CA ARG A 17 12.10 -5.74 -24.70
C ARG A 17 11.33 -5.42 -23.43
N PHE A 18 10.00 -5.46 -23.49
CA PHE A 18 9.11 -5.17 -22.37
C PHE A 18 8.64 -6.44 -21.64
N ARG A 19 9.30 -7.58 -21.87
CA ARG A 19 8.87 -8.87 -21.31
C ARG A 19 8.65 -8.82 -19.80
N ARG A 20 9.58 -8.23 -19.05
CA ARG A 20 9.50 -8.12 -17.58
C ARG A 20 8.38 -7.20 -17.10
N LEU A 21 8.04 -6.15 -17.86
CA LEU A 21 6.87 -5.31 -17.63
C LEU A 21 5.58 -6.13 -17.81
N PHE A 22 5.46 -6.84 -18.93
CA PHE A 22 4.28 -7.63 -19.23
C PHE A 22 4.08 -8.78 -18.24
N ASP A 23 5.14 -9.50 -17.90
CA ASP A 23 5.09 -10.55 -16.86
C ASP A 23 4.61 -10.00 -15.49
N ALA A 24 4.96 -8.74 -15.17
CA ALA A 24 4.46 -8.08 -13.96
C ALA A 24 2.98 -7.73 -14.07
N LEU A 25 2.53 -7.20 -15.21
CA LEU A 25 1.14 -6.81 -15.44
C LEU A 25 0.20 -8.01 -15.54
N GLU A 26 0.64 -9.15 -16.07
CA GLU A 26 -0.12 -10.41 -16.10
C GLU A 26 -0.35 -11.03 -14.71
N ARG A 27 0.40 -10.60 -13.69
CA ARG A 27 0.15 -10.97 -12.30
C ARG A 27 -0.95 -10.10 -11.69
N LEU A 28 -0.96 -8.81 -12.04
CA LEU A 28 -1.89 -7.83 -11.50
C LEU A 28 -3.26 -7.83 -12.21
N PHE A 29 -3.28 -8.23 -13.49
CA PHE A 29 -4.49 -8.22 -14.32
C PHE A 29 -4.73 -9.58 -14.98
N PRO A 30 -6.00 -9.98 -15.18
CA PRO A 30 -6.35 -11.22 -15.88
C PRO A 30 -6.18 -11.08 -17.40
N VAL A 31 -4.97 -10.72 -17.83
CA VAL A 31 -4.58 -10.52 -19.23
C VAL A 31 -3.42 -11.46 -19.59
N SER A 32 -3.19 -11.64 -20.89
CA SER A 32 -1.98 -12.24 -21.43
C SER A 32 -1.49 -11.44 -22.63
N PHE A 33 -0.22 -11.08 -22.63
CA PHE A 33 0.39 -10.31 -23.71
C PHE A 33 1.05 -11.25 -24.71
N HIS A 34 0.87 -10.99 -26.00
CA HIS A 34 1.47 -11.80 -27.07
C HIS A 34 1.97 -10.91 -28.21
N PRO A 35 3.15 -11.23 -28.79
CA PRO A 35 3.65 -10.52 -29.96
C PRO A 35 2.70 -10.70 -31.15
N SER A 36 2.50 -9.64 -31.93
CA SER A 36 1.68 -9.66 -33.15
C SER A 36 2.26 -8.75 -34.23
N ASN A 37 2.26 -9.20 -35.48
CA ASN A 37 2.61 -8.40 -36.64
C ASN A 37 1.33 -8.00 -37.38
N GLU A 38 1.16 -6.71 -37.63
CA GLU A 38 -0.07 -6.03 -38.07
C GLU A 38 -0.67 -6.49 -39.43
N SER A 39 -0.11 -7.49 -40.12
CA SER A 39 -0.43 -7.76 -41.52
C SER A 39 -1.67 -8.61 -41.77
N ASN A 40 -2.05 -9.51 -40.86
CA ASN A 40 -3.25 -10.33 -41.05
C ASN A 40 -4.21 -10.04 -39.91
N GLY A 41 -5.41 -9.54 -40.21
CA GLY A 41 -6.42 -9.11 -39.24
C GLY A 41 -6.93 -10.25 -38.37
N ASN A 42 -6.06 -10.74 -37.49
CA ASN A 42 -6.29 -11.89 -36.66
C ASN A 42 -7.26 -11.48 -35.56
N THR A 43 -8.51 -11.92 -35.69
CA THR A 43 -9.66 -11.64 -34.83
C THR A 43 -9.56 -12.28 -33.44
N ALA A 44 -8.37 -12.74 -33.04
CA ALA A 44 -8.18 -13.55 -31.82
C ALA A 44 -7.75 -12.75 -30.58
N SER A 45 -7.42 -11.46 -30.72
CA SER A 45 -7.01 -10.60 -29.61
C SER A 45 -8.18 -9.76 -29.11
N ASP A 46 -8.24 -9.52 -27.81
CA ASP A 46 -9.27 -8.71 -27.16
C ASP A 46 -8.94 -7.21 -27.20
N ALA A 47 -7.65 -6.87 -27.26
CA ALA A 47 -7.12 -5.50 -27.30
C ALA A 47 -5.72 -5.45 -27.93
N ALA A 48 -5.23 -4.24 -28.22
CA ALA A 48 -3.88 -4.02 -28.75
C ALA A 48 -3.10 -2.97 -27.94
N LEU A 49 -1.80 -3.21 -27.77
CA LEU A 49 -0.81 -2.29 -27.22
C LEU A 49 0.16 -1.94 -28.34
N LEU A 50 0.15 -0.68 -28.76
CA LEU A 50 0.93 -0.13 -29.85
C LEU A 50 2.11 0.67 -29.29
N VAL A 51 3.32 0.38 -29.73
CA VAL A 51 4.55 1.00 -29.23
C VAL A 51 5.26 1.73 -30.37
N GLY A 52 5.59 3.00 -30.15
CA GLY A 52 6.36 3.80 -31.12
C GLY A 52 5.60 4.11 -32.41
N VAL A 53 4.27 3.99 -32.40
CA VAL A 53 3.42 4.31 -33.57
C VAL A 53 2.99 5.77 -33.56
N ASP A 54 2.66 6.30 -34.72
CA ASP A 54 2.04 7.62 -34.83
C ASP A 54 0.53 7.58 -34.53
N ARG A 55 -0.08 8.77 -34.39
CA ARG A 55 -1.52 8.91 -34.09
C ARG A 55 -2.38 8.29 -35.18
N ALA A 56 -2.03 8.49 -36.45
CA ALA A 56 -2.84 8.05 -37.58
C ALA A 56 -2.94 6.52 -37.63
N THR A 57 -1.83 5.83 -37.37
CA THR A 57 -1.74 4.38 -37.26
C THR A 57 -2.57 3.89 -36.07
N ALA A 58 -2.39 4.50 -34.89
CA ALA A 58 -3.12 4.11 -33.68
C ALA A 58 -4.65 4.21 -33.84
N VAL A 59 -5.14 5.31 -34.43
CA VAL A 59 -6.57 5.51 -34.71
C VAL A 59 -7.08 4.50 -35.76
N LYS A 60 -6.29 4.22 -36.80
CA LYS A 60 -6.63 3.23 -37.84
C LYS A 60 -6.72 1.80 -37.29
N VAL A 61 -5.89 1.44 -36.32
CA VAL A 61 -6.00 0.12 -35.66
C VAL A 61 -7.26 0.07 -34.80
N ALA A 62 -7.51 1.09 -34.00
CA ALA A 62 -8.69 1.16 -33.14
C ALA A 62 -10.02 1.14 -33.92
N SER A 63 -10.06 1.77 -35.10
CA SER A 63 -11.26 1.80 -35.95
C SER A 63 -11.72 0.41 -36.41
N ARG A 64 -10.88 -0.63 -36.28
CA ARG A 64 -11.20 -2.04 -36.55
C ARG A 64 -12.02 -2.72 -35.44
N GLY A 65 -12.39 -2.00 -34.37
CA GLY A 65 -13.20 -2.55 -33.27
C GLY A 65 -12.39 -3.24 -32.16
N LEU A 66 -11.14 -2.82 -32.00
CA LEU A 66 -10.24 -3.25 -30.92
C LEU A 66 -9.92 -2.05 -30.02
N PRO A 67 -10.13 -2.15 -28.69
CA PRO A 67 -9.56 -1.19 -27.75
C PRO A 67 -8.04 -1.16 -27.87
N CYS A 68 -7.46 0.04 -27.94
CA CYS A 68 -6.02 0.21 -28.09
C CYS A 68 -5.41 1.11 -27.00
N TYR A 69 -4.14 0.84 -26.71
CA TYR A 69 -3.26 1.74 -25.97
C TYR A 69 -2.05 2.05 -26.86
N ALA A 70 -1.73 3.32 -27.08
CA ALA A 70 -0.61 3.75 -27.91
C ALA A 70 0.43 4.52 -27.07
N ALA A 71 1.59 3.92 -26.86
CA ALA A 71 2.77 4.57 -26.28
C ALA A 71 3.56 5.27 -27.39
N MET A 72 3.46 6.60 -27.46
CA MET A 72 3.99 7.44 -28.54
C MET A 72 5.18 8.31 -28.09
N GLY A 73 5.42 8.41 -26.78
CA GLY A 73 6.50 9.23 -26.24
C GLY A 73 7.86 8.56 -26.27
N PRO A 74 8.94 9.32 -26.01
CA PRO A 74 10.25 8.74 -25.77
C PRO A 74 10.18 7.79 -24.57
N GLU A 75 11.06 6.81 -24.60
CA GLU A 75 11.13 5.81 -23.54
C GLU A 75 11.49 6.43 -22.20
N HIS A 76 10.90 5.86 -21.15
CA HIS A 76 11.32 6.20 -19.79
C HIS A 76 12.65 5.48 -19.49
N PRO A 77 13.71 6.20 -19.08
CA PRO A 77 14.99 5.57 -18.78
C PRO A 77 14.84 4.54 -17.64
N ALA A 78 15.61 3.44 -17.73
CA ALA A 78 15.58 2.33 -16.79
C ALA A 78 16.13 2.69 -15.38
N ASP A 79 16.99 3.71 -15.26
CA ASP A 79 17.65 4.06 -14.00
C ASP A 79 16.80 4.99 -13.11
N VAL A 80 15.62 4.53 -12.69
CA VAL A 80 14.76 5.22 -11.71
C VAL A 80 15.05 4.76 -10.28
N SER A 81 15.77 3.63 -10.12
CA SER A 81 16.10 3.03 -8.83
C SER A 81 17.33 3.66 -8.14
N GLY A 82 18.07 4.52 -8.84
CA GLY A 82 19.22 5.27 -8.32
C GLY A 82 18.81 6.55 -7.58
N SER A 83 19.55 6.90 -6.53
CA SER A 83 19.34 8.10 -5.72
C SER A 83 19.70 9.41 -6.42
N ARG A 84 19.53 9.50 -7.74
CA ARG A 84 19.67 10.77 -8.44
C ARG A 84 18.58 11.68 -7.93
N THR A 85 19.00 12.79 -7.33
CA THR A 85 18.16 13.99 -7.30
C THR A 85 17.64 14.19 -8.71
N PRO A 86 16.32 14.29 -8.92
CA PRO A 86 15.79 14.64 -10.22
C PRO A 86 16.42 15.97 -10.65
N ASP A 87 17.28 15.92 -11.65
CA ASP A 87 17.78 17.12 -12.32
C ASP A 87 16.63 17.62 -13.20
N GLY A 88 15.70 18.39 -12.60
CA GLY A 88 14.55 18.95 -13.30
C GLY A 88 13.47 19.48 -12.36
N PRO A 89 12.68 20.48 -12.78
CA PRO A 89 11.52 20.91 -12.02
C PRO A 89 10.46 19.79 -11.96
N PRO A 90 9.69 19.68 -10.86
CA PRO A 90 8.58 18.74 -10.77
C PRO A 90 7.58 18.95 -11.91
N THR A 91 7.07 17.87 -12.49
CA THR A 91 6.03 17.90 -13.50
C THR A 91 4.66 17.87 -12.82
N THR A 92 3.86 18.91 -13.04
CA THR A 92 2.49 18.98 -12.52
C THR A 92 1.53 18.45 -13.56
N VAL A 93 0.75 17.43 -13.19
CA VAL A 93 -0.20 16.74 -14.03
C VAL A 93 -1.62 17.03 -13.55
N PHE A 94 -2.44 17.61 -14.42
CA PHE A 94 -3.85 17.88 -14.16
C PHE A 94 -4.75 16.90 -14.91
N PHE A 95 -5.76 16.38 -14.24
CA PHE A 95 -6.77 15.49 -14.78
C PHE A 95 -8.11 16.22 -14.84
N PRO A 96 -8.50 16.80 -15.99
CA PRO A 96 -9.63 17.72 -16.09
C PRO A 96 -11.01 17.08 -15.92
N GLY A 97 -11.11 15.75 -15.80
CA GLY A 97 -12.39 15.09 -15.55
C GLY A 97 -13.33 14.96 -16.75
N ARG A 98 -12.93 15.46 -17.93
CA ARG A 98 -13.73 15.43 -19.16
C ARG A 98 -14.07 14.02 -19.61
N LEU A 99 -13.17 13.08 -19.29
CA LEU A 99 -13.35 11.65 -19.46
C LEU A 99 -13.06 10.98 -18.13
N ARG A 100 -14.08 10.39 -17.51
CA ARG A 100 -13.95 9.67 -16.23
C ARG A 100 -13.19 8.36 -16.43
N VAL A 101 -11.86 8.45 -16.39
CA VAL A 101 -10.97 7.27 -16.48
C VAL A 101 -10.85 6.54 -15.16
N ASP A 102 -10.81 7.28 -14.05
CA ASP A 102 -10.89 6.78 -12.69
C ASP A 102 -11.43 7.91 -11.80
N PRO A 103 -12.46 7.67 -10.96
CA PRO A 103 -13.01 8.69 -10.06
C PRO A 103 -11.97 9.32 -9.11
N LEU A 104 -10.88 8.60 -8.79
CA LEU A 104 -9.78 9.13 -7.96
C LEU A 104 -8.95 10.21 -8.66
N LEU A 105 -8.95 10.22 -9.99
CA LEU A 105 -8.16 11.18 -10.77
C LEU A 105 -9.00 12.39 -11.20
N ASP A 106 -10.33 12.26 -11.24
CA ASP A 106 -11.24 13.32 -11.69
C ASP A 106 -11.02 14.64 -10.93
N GLY A 107 -10.63 15.70 -11.66
CA GLY A 107 -10.35 17.03 -11.10
C GLY A 107 -9.07 17.12 -10.26
N GLN A 108 -8.23 16.09 -10.22
CA GLN A 108 -7.02 16.08 -9.42
C GLN A 108 -5.82 16.73 -10.14
N THR A 109 -4.93 17.26 -9.31
CA THR A 109 -3.59 17.65 -9.72
C THR A 109 -2.59 16.79 -8.96
N LEU A 110 -1.79 16.01 -9.67
CA LEU A 110 -0.71 15.20 -9.14
C LEU A 110 0.62 15.81 -9.53
N VAL A 111 1.64 15.63 -8.69
CA VAL A 111 3.00 16.11 -8.96
C VAL A 111 3.93 14.93 -9.05
N GLU A 112 4.64 14.84 -10.17
CA GLU A 112 5.73 13.92 -10.40
C GLU A 112 7.06 14.65 -10.18
N PHE A 113 7.87 14.15 -9.26
CA PHE A 113 9.13 14.80 -8.90
C PHE A 113 10.31 14.33 -9.75
N GLY A 114 10.19 13.23 -10.49
CA GLY A 114 11.20 12.79 -11.45
C GLY A 114 11.11 13.52 -12.78
N ASN A 115 12.02 13.18 -13.69
CA ASN A 115 11.87 13.58 -15.10
C ASN A 115 10.80 12.70 -15.73
N ALA A 116 9.60 13.26 -15.94
CA ALA A 116 8.47 12.50 -16.44
C ALA A 116 8.64 11.94 -17.84
N GLY A 117 9.60 12.45 -18.61
CA GLY A 117 9.83 12.00 -19.99
C GLY A 117 8.58 12.16 -20.88
N VAL A 118 7.62 13.00 -20.47
CA VAL A 118 6.36 13.21 -21.18
C VAL A 118 6.54 14.23 -22.30
N GLY A 119 6.19 13.82 -23.51
CA GLY A 119 6.02 14.69 -24.67
C GLY A 119 4.67 15.40 -24.68
N ALA A 120 4.35 16.03 -25.80
CA ALA A 120 3.05 16.62 -26.07
C ALA A 120 2.38 15.91 -27.25
N LEU A 121 1.10 15.61 -27.14
CA LEU A 121 0.29 15.08 -28.23
C LEU A 121 -0.14 16.19 -29.18
N ALA A 122 -0.04 15.93 -30.47
CA ALA A 122 -0.76 16.71 -31.47
C ALA A 122 -2.23 16.27 -31.48
N MET A 123 -3.08 17.03 -30.80
CA MET A 123 -4.51 16.74 -30.70
C MET A 123 -5.19 16.83 -32.06
N GLY A 124 -5.98 15.81 -32.41
CA GLY A 124 -6.83 15.80 -33.60
C GLY A 124 -8.32 15.93 -33.27
N SER A 125 -9.13 16.06 -34.32
CA SER A 125 -10.60 16.09 -34.17
C SER A 125 -11.10 14.80 -33.49
N GLY A 126 -11.96 14.96 -32.48
CA GLY A 126 -12.52 13.86 -31.69
C GLY A 126 -11.65 13.36 -30.54
N ASP A 127 -10.47 13.97 -30.31
CA ASP A 127 -9.64 13.64 -29.15
C ASP A 127 -10.13 14.37 -27.90
N ILE A 128 -10.29 13.62 -26.81
CA ILE A 128 -10.67 14.15 -25.50
C ILE A 128 -9.44 14.09 -24.59
N PRO A 129 -8.95 15.23 -24.06
CA PRO A 129 -7.81 15.22 -23.16
C PRO A 129 -8.18 14.54 -21.83
N VAL A 130 -7.30 13.65 -21.40
CA VAL A 130 -7.42 12.91 -20.14
C VAL A 130 -6.47 13.45 -19.08
N ALA A 131 -5.25 13.83 -19.48
CA ALA A 131 -4.29 14.44 -18.57
C ALA A 131 -3.38 15.47 -19.28
N GLU A 132 -3.10 16.56 -18.58
CA GLU A 132 -2.45 17.77 -19.07
C GLU A 132 -1.24 18.13 -18.19
N CYS A 133 -0.16 18.58 -18.80
CA CYS A 133 1.06 19.09 -18.15
C CYS A 133 1.24 20.56 -18.53
N GLY A 134 0.65 21.47 -17.75
CA GLY A 134 0.47 22.86 -18.16
C GLY A 134 -0.50 22.93 -19.35
N GLU A 135 -0.10 23.59 -20.43
CA GLU A 135 -0.90 23.70 -21.66
C GLU A 135 -0.77 22.49 -22.60
N ARG A 136 0.09 21.52 -22.25
CA ARG A 136 0.39 20.36 -23.10
C ARG A 136 -0.44 19.16 -22.70
N VAL A 137 -1.20 18.59 -23.64
CA VAL A 137 -1.86 17.29 -23.43
C VAL A 137 -0.84 16.18 -23.64
N PHE A 138 -0.64 15.31 -22.66
CA PHE A 138 0.23 14.13 -22.83
C PHE A 138 -0.57 12.82 -22.88
N TRP A 139 -1.82 12.82 -22.40
CA TRP A 139 -2.71 11.67 -22.50
C TRP A 139 -4.09 12.13 -23.00
N ALA A 140 -4.54 11.55 -24.10
CA ALA A 140 -5.86 11.76 -24.67
C ALA A 140 -6.54 10.43 -25.00
N ARG A 141 -7.86 10.44 -25.13
CA ARG A 141 -8.61 9.34 -25.73
C ARG A 141 -9.26 9.76 -27.02
N HIS A 142 -9.17 8.91 -28.02
CA HIS A 142 -9.93 9.01 -29.26
C HIS A 142 -10.94 7.88 -29.36
N GLY A 143 -12.18 8.19 -29.78
CA GLY A 143 -13.25 7.21 -29.97
C GLY A 143 -13.83 6.64 -28.67
N GLU A 144 -14.76 5.70 -28.82
CA GLU A 144 -15.55 5.13 -27.72
C GLU A 144 -15.65 3.61 -27.79
N GLY A 145 -15.94 2.99 -26.63
CA GLY A 145 -16.14 1.55 -26.50
C GLY A 145 -15.00 0.74 -27.11
N ARG A 146 -15.36 -0.24 -27.96
CA ARG A 146 -14.39 -1.10 -28.65
C ARG A 146 -13.58 -0.41 -29.75
N LYS A 147 -13.93 0.81 -30.17
CA LYS A 147 -13.19 1.59 -31.17
C LYS A 147 -12.40 2.73 -30.52
N SER A 148 -12.01 2.57 -29.26
CA SER A 148 -11.28 3.58 -28.51
C SER A 148 -9.78 3.33 -28.50
N VAL A 149 -9.00 4.42 -28.48
CA VAL A 149 -7.55 4.38 -28.23
C VAL A 149 -7.15 5.40 -27.19
N ASP A 150 -6.40 4.95 -26.18
CA ASP A 150 -5.64 5.84 -25.29
C ASP A 150 -4.33 6.22 -25.99
N LEU A 151 -4.19 7.48 -26.38
CA LEU A 151 -2.99 8.07 -26.97
C LEU A 151 -2.15 8.66 -25.85
N VAL A 152 -0.89 8.21 -25.69
CA VAL A 152 -0.03 8.62 -24.58
C VAL A 152 1.34 9.04 -25.08
N ALA A 153 1.69 10.31 -24.89
CA ALA A 153 3.01 10.87 -25.20
C ALA A 153 4.07 10.52 -24.14
N ALA A 154 4.00 9.31 -23.57
CA ALA A 154 5.01 8.73 -22.69
C ALA A 154 5.32 7.33 -23.20
N GLY A 155 6.60 6.96 -23.21
CA GLY A 155 7.01 5.58 -23.51
C GLY A 155 6.67 4.63 -22.36
N LEU A 156 6.59 3.34 -22.68
CA LEU A 156 6.47 2.30 -21.66
C LEU A 156 7.75 2.23 -20.80
N PRO A 157 7.65 1.90 -19.50
CA PRO A 157 8.82 1.70 -18.67
C PRO A 157 9.55 0.39 -19.05
N VAL A 158 10.86 0.47 -19.26
CA VAL A 158 11.71 -0.70 -19.43
C VAL A 158 12.23 -1.14 -18.07
N LEU A 159 11.77 -2.30 -17.60
CA LEU A 159 12.14 -2.85 -16.30
C LEU A 159 13.47 -3.62 -16.39
N GLY A 160 14.56 -3.04 -15.88
CA GLY A 160 15.84 -3.74 -15.69
C GLY A 160 15.74 -4.81 -14.59
N SER A 161 16.76 -5.65 -14.40
CA SER A 161 16.67 -6.81 -13.49
C SER A 161 16.38 -6.46 -12.02
N ARG A 162 16.66 -5.22 -11.60
CA ARG A 162 16.45 -4.72 -10.22
C ARG A 162 15.39 -3.62 -10.11
N ASP A 163 14.65 -3.38 -11.18
CA ASP A 163 13.54 -2.43 -11.14
C ASP A 163 12.24 -3.14 -10.76
N TYR A 164 11.27 -2.38 -10.27
CA TYR A 164 9.97 -2.90 -9.87
C TYR A 164 8.92 -1.91 -10.32
N LEU A 165 7.70 -2.39 -10.58
CA LEU A 165 6.60 -1.51 -11.02
C LEU A 165 6.37 -0.35 -10.05
N CYS A 166 6.54 -0.55 -8.74
CA CYS A 166 6.38 0.52 -7.75
C CYS A 166 7.40 1.66 -7.92
N HIS A 167 8.53 1.45 -8.60
CA HIS A 167 9.46 2.54 -8.93
C HIS A 167 8.87 3.48 -10.00
N PHE A 168 8.08 2.92 -10.93
CA PHE A 168 7.38 3.62 -12.01
C PHE A 168 5.91 3.93 -11.66
N PHE A 169 5.53 3.73 -10.40
CA PHE A 169 4.22 4.09 -9.86
C PHE A 169 4.34 4.74 -8.49
N SER A 170 5.07 5.84 -8.43
CA SER A 170 5.36 6.59 -7.21
C SER A 170 5.29 8.09 -7.47
N GLY A 171 5.44 8.91 -6.41
CA GLY A 171 5.58 10.36 -6.58
C GLY A 171 6.82 10.77 -7.39
N ASN A 172 7.75 9.85 -7.71
CA ASN A 172 8.87 10.13 -8.61
C ASN A 172 8.59 9.83 -10.07
N SER A 173 7.72 8.87 -10.37
CA SER A 173 7.45 8.41 -11.73
C SER A 173 6.12 7.67 -11.68
N PHE A 174 5.12 8.19 -12.39
CA PHE A 174 3.83 7.55 -12.58
C PHE A 174 3.26 7.80 -13.98
N CYS A 175 3.70 8.86 -14.69
CA CYS A 175 3.17 9.22 -16.01
C CYS A 175 3.35 8.13 -17.07
N SER A 176 4.41 7.33 -16.97
CA SER A 176 4.70 6.23 -17.91
C SER A 176 3.85 4.98 -17.69
N LEU A 177 3.30 4.78 -16.48
CA LEU A 177 2.57 3.56 -16.11
C LEU A 177 1.09 3.79 -15.80
N LEU A 178 0.72 4.93 -15.20
CA LEU A 178 -0.66 5.23 -14.81
C LEU A 178 -1.67 5.12 -15.97
N PRO A 179 -1.41 5.68 -17.18
CA PRO A 179 -2.33 5.54 -18.30
C PRO A 179 -2.54 4.07 -18.70
N LEU A 180 -1.46 3.26 -18.70
CA LEU A 180 -1.53 1.83 -19.00
C LEU A 180 -2.35 1.06 -17.97
N LEU A 181 -2.18 1.35 -16.68
CA LEU A 181 -2.99 0.73 -15.63
C LEU A 181 -4.47 1.10 -15.76
N CYS A 182 -4.78 2.36 -16.10
CA CYS A 182 -6.15 2.80 -16.36
C CYS A 182 -6.76 2.06 -17.56
N PHE A 183 -5.99 1.87 -18.63
CA PHE A 183 -6.40 1.08 -19.79
C PHE A 183 -6.71 -0.39 -19.40
N LEU A 184 -5.79 -1.05 -18.69
CA LEU A 184 -5.96 -2.44 -18.28
C LEU A 184 -7.12 -2.64 -17.30
N ARG A 185 -7.33 -1.71 -16.35
CA ARG A 185 -8.50 -1.73 -15.45
C ARG A 185 -9.81 -1.65 -16.25
N ARG A 186 -9.90 -0.72 -17.20
CA ARG A 186 -11.08 -0.57 -18.05
C ARG A 186 -11.32 -1.82 -18.90
N LEU A 187 -10.27 -2.37 -19.49
CA LEU A 187 -10.34 -3.58 -20.30
C LEU A 187 -10.86 -4.80 -19.50
N CYS A 188 -10.51 -4.88 -18.22
CA CYS A 188 -10.90 -5.97 -17.32
C CYS A 188 -12.24 -5.74 -16.59
N ALA A 189 -12.82 -4.53 -16.65
CA ALA A 189 -13.95 -4.13 -15.80
C ALA A 189 -15.24 -4.96 -15.99
N GLU A 190 -15.49 -5.46 -17.20
CA GLU A 190 -16.69 -6.23 -17.54
C GLU A 190 -16.58 -7.74 -17.20
N ARG A 191 -15.43 -8.20 -16.69
CA ARG A 191 -15.26 -9.60 -16.27
C ARG A 191 -15.72 -9.80 -14.83
N LEU A 192 -16.01 -11.05 -14.47
CA LEU A 192 -16.16 -11.48 -13.08
C LEU A 192 -14.90 -11.07 -12.29
N ALA A 193 -14.98 -9.91 -11.65
CA ALA A 193 -13.85 -9.29 -10.99
C ALA A 193 -13.90 -9.61 -9.51
N TRP A 194 -12.72 -9.87 -8.97
CA TRP A 194 -12.51 -9.83 -7.53
C TRP A 194 -12.93 -8.45 -7.02
N THR A 195 -13.87 -8.44 -6.08
CA THR A 195 -14.31 -7.24 -5.36
C THR A 195 -13.46 -7.05 -4.12
N ARG A 196 -13.33 -5.80 -3.69
CA ARG A 196 -12.47 -5.41 -2.57
C ARG A 196 -13.31 -4.72 -1.51
N PRO A 197 -12.99 -4.86 -0.22
CA PRO A 197 -13.65 -4.06 0.80
C PRO A 197 -13.29 -2.57 0.60
N PRO A 198 -14.09 -1.63 1.14
CA PRO A 198 -13.86 -0.19 1.00
C PRO A 198 -12.42 0.24 1.32
N LEU A 199 -11.98 1.37 0.78
CA LEU A 199 -10.64 1.87 1.09
C LEU A 199 -10.49 2.06 2.61
N GLY A 200 -9.37 1.65 3.17
CA GLY A 200 -9.05 1.88 4.58
C GLY A 200 -7.93 2.91 4.71
N GLY A 201 -7.87 3.63 5.83
CA GLY A 201 -6.75 4.52 6.08
C GLY A 201 -6.56 4.92 7.54
N CYS A 202 -5.40 5.45 7.86
CA CYS A 202 -5.10 6.09 9.14
C CYS A 202 -3.90 7.04 9.02
N PHE A 203 -3.73 7.92 10.00
CA PHE A 203 -2.54 8.74 10.15
C PHE A 203 -1.68 8.17 11.27
N ILE A 204 -0.41 7.90 11.03
CA ILE A 204 0.50 7.36 12.05
C ILE A 204 1.52 8.41 12.46
N PHE A 205 1.80 8.48 13.76
CA PHE A 205 2.78 9.37 14.35
C PHE A 205 3.92 8.58 14.99
N ASP A 206 5.12 8.68 14.42
CA ASP A 206 6.32 7.93 14.82
C ASP A 206 7.04 8.61 15.99
N ASP A 207 7.46 7.79 16.97
CA ASP A 207 8.27 8.11 18.16
C ASP A 207 7.61 8.63 19.46
N PRO A 208 6.33 9.07 19.55
CA PRO A 208 5.85 9.67 20.79
C PRO A 208 5.89 8.70 21.98
N SER A 209 6.43 9.17 23.10
CA SER A 209 6.34 8.46 24.39
C SER A 209 5.01 8.77 25.09
N LEU A 210 4.53 7.84 25.93
CA LEU A 210 3.30 8.02 26.72
C LEU A 210 3.55 8.65 28.10
N ARG A 211 4.69 9.34 28.27
CA ARG A 211 5.09 9.94 29.56
C ARG A 211 4.35 11.23 29.88
N HIS A 212 3.84 11.93 28.87
CA HIS A 212 3.05 13.16 29.01
C HIS A 212 2.04 13.25 27.87
N PHE A 213 1.06 14.16 28.00
CA PHE A 213 0.12 14.44 26.92
C PHE A 213 0.75 15.09 25.69
N ARG A 214 1.95 15.65 25.83
CA ARG A 214 2.66 16.34 24.75
C ARG A 214 4.04 15.72 24.52
N TYR A 215 4.33 15.42 23.25
CA TYR A 215 5.64 14.99 22.77
C TYR A 215 6.09 15.92 21.65
N GLY A 216 7.10 16.74 21.89
CA GLY A 216 7.50 17.81 20.96
C GLY A 216 6.34 18.74 20.62
N CYS A 217 5.94 18.79 19.34
CA CYS A 217 4.79 19.62 18.90
C CYS A 217 3.46 18.86 18.91
N LEU A 218 3.46 17.55 19.16
CA LEU A 218 2.25 16.73 19.17
C LEU A 218 1.60 16.73 20.56
N ASP A 219 0.33 17.12 20.66
CA ASP A 219 -0.51 16.97 21.85
C ASP A 219 -1.58 15.90 21.59
N PHE A 220 -1.58 14.82 22.38
CA PHE A 220 -2.49 13.69 22.19
C PHE A 220 -3.97 14.06 22.40
N ARG A 221 -4.27 15.07 23.22
CA ARG A 221 -5.65 15.55 23.42
C ARG A 221 -6.12 16.30 22.18
N GLN A 222 -5.25 17.12 21.59
CA GLN A 222 -5.54 17.79 20.34
C GLN A 222 -5.70 16.77 19.21
N LEU A 223 -4.79 15.79 19.11
CA LEU A 223 -4.87 14.72 18.13
C LEU A 223 -6.20 13.96 18.23
N ALA A 224 -6.62 13.55 19.44
CA ALA A 224 -7.88 12.85 19.64
C ALA A 224 -9.10 13.69 19.25
N ARG A 225 -9.09 15.00 19.56
CA ARG A 225 -10.17 15.92 19.15
C ARG A 225 -10.22 16.07 17.63
N THR A 226 -9.09 16.36 17.00
CA THR A 226 -9.01 16.49 15.54
C THR A 226 -9.42 15.20 14.84
N ALA A 227 -9.02 14.04 15.36
CA ALA A 227 -9.41 12.76 14.80
C ALA A 227 -10.92 12.52 14.88
N GLN A 228 -11.52 12.87 16.02
CA GLN A 228 -12.96 12.81 16.22
C GLN A 228 -13.72 13.80 15.32
N GLU A 229 -13.28 15.05 15.23
CA GLU A 229 -13.91 16.12 14.44
C GLU A 229 -13.87 15.83 12.93
N GLN A 230 -12.77 15.24 12.44
CA GLN A 230 -12.60 14.91 11.02
C GLN A 230 -13.05 13.48 10.67
N GLY A 231 -13.50 12.69 11.65
CA GLY A 231 -13.92 11.30 11.42
C GLY A 231 -12.79 10.40 10.92
N ILE A 232 -11.55 10.67 11.34
CA ILE A 232 -10.36 9.88 10.99
C ILE A 232 -9.91 9.03 12.18
N HIS A 233 -8.90 8.19 11.95
CA HIS A 233 -8.22 7.44 12.98
C HIS A 233 -6.72 7.79 12.96
N ALA A 234 -6.16 8.04 14.14
CA ALA A 234 -4.74 8.28 14.31
C ALA A 234 -4.07 7.17 15.13
N VAL A 235 -2.89 6.75 14.73
CA VAL A 235 -2.11 5.69 15.36
C VAL A 235 -0.84 6.33 15.91
N VAL A 236 -0.46 6.00 17.13
CA VAL A 236 0.82 6.42 17.70
C VAL A 236 1.76 5.22 17.75
N ALA A 237 2.86 5.29 17.00
CA ALA A 237 3.89 4.27 16.96
C ALA A 237 4.85 4.49 18.14
N THR A 238 4.50 3.91 19.29
CA THR A 238 5.28 4.06 20.52
C THR A 238 6.44 3.08 20.53
N ILE A 239 7.60 3.52 21.00
CA ILE A 239 8.79 2.69 21.10
C ILE A 239 8.65 1.79 22.35
N PRO A 240 8.72 0.46 22.23
CA PRO A 240 8.49 -0.44 23.38
C PRO A 240 9.39 -0.19 24.60
N ILE A 241 10.64 0.25 24.42
CA ILE A 241 11.53 0.57 25.54
C ILE A 241 11.01 1.71 26.45
N ASP A 242 10.13 2.57 25.94
CA ASP A 242 9.61 3.73 26.67
C ASP A 242 8.38 3.43 27.54
N VAL A 243 7.72 2.30 27.31
CA VAL A 243 6.39 2.02 27.88
C VAL A 243 6.40 1.88 29.40
N GLY A 244 7.55 1.53 29.99
CA GLY A 244 7.72 1.50 31.44
C GLY A 244 7.49 2.85 32.14
N GLY A 245 7.62 3.96 31.39
CA GLY A 245 7.37 5.32 31.88
C GLY A 245 5.95 5.85 31.60
N ALA A 246 5.06 5.05 31.00
CA ALA A 246 3.73 5.49 30.61
C ALA A 246 2.91 6.03 31.80
N LYS A 247 2.20 7.14 31.60
CA LYS A 247 1.33 7.73 32.63
C LYS A 247 -0.11 7.27 32.46
N GLY A 248 -0.72 6.86 33.58
CA GLY A 248 -2.09 6.34 33.59
C GLY A 248 -3.13 7.31 33.02
N GLU A 249 -2.94 8.63 33.19
CA GLU A 249 -3.83 9.65 32.61
C GLU A 249 -3.74 9.73 31.08
N VAL A 250 -2.55 9.52 30.50
CA VAL A 250 -2.34 9.48 29.04
C VAL A 250 -2.93 8.19 28.51
N CYS A 251 -2.65 7.04 29.14
CA CYS A 251 -3.25 5.77 28.76
C CYS A 251 -4.79 5.80 28.85
N ARG A 252 -5.35 6.46 29.88
CA ARG A 252 -6.81 6.63 30.01
C ARG A 252 -7.38 7.36 28.79
N LEU A 253 -6.72 8.40 28.29
CA LEU A 253 -7.14 9.08 27.05
C LEU A 253 -7.21 8.12 25.87
N PHE A 254 -6.17 7.30 25.64
CA PHE A 254 -6.16 6.31 24.55
C PHE A 254 -7.27 5.26 24.71
N ARG A 255 -7.55 4.83 25.94
CA ARG A 255 -8.64 3.88 26.21
C ARG A 255 -10.01 4.49 25.91
N GLU A 256 -10.28 5.70 26.44
CA GLU A 256 -11.55 6.41 26.27
C GLU A 256 -11.78 6.89 24.85
N LYS A 257 -10.71 7.16 24.09
CA LYS A 257 -10.75 7.61 22.70
C LYS A 257 -10.30 6.54 21.71
N SER A 258 -10.43 5.26 22.07
CA SER A 258 -9.97 4.11 21.27
C SER A 258 -10.61 4.00 19.87
N GLY A 259 -11.77 4.64 19.65
CA GLY A 259 -12.36 4.76 18.31
C GLY A 259 -11.60 5.70 17.36
N TYR A 260 -10.78 6.61 17.89
CA TYR A 260 -10.13 7.69 17.13
C TYR A 260 -8.61 7.69 17.26
N ILE A 261 -8.08 7.16 18.36
CA ILE A 261 -6.64 7.04 18.57
C ILE A 261 -6.27 5.64 19.06
N SER A 262 -5.16 5.08 18.57
CA SER A 262 -4.64 3.77 18.96
C SER A 262 -3.11 3.73 19.03
N LEU A 263 -2.57 2.58 19.44
CA LEU A 263 -1.14 2.36 19.63
C LEU A 263 -0.65 1.18 18.80
N THR A 264 0.59 1.26 18.34
CA THR A 264 1.30 0.17 17.65
C THR A 264 2.78 0.18 18.05
N PRO A 265 3.50 -0.96 18.04
CA PRO A 265 4.92 -1.00 18.35
C PRO A 265 5.78 -0.34 17.25
N HIS A 266 6.73 0.51 17.66
CA HIS A 266 7.76 1.09 16.80
C HIS A 266 9.15 0.52 17.08
N GLY A 267 9.43 -0.67 16.52
CA GLY A 267 10.65 -1.44 16.78
C GLY A 267 10.65 -2.08 18.16
N ASN A 268 11.80 -2.08 18.84
CA ASN A 268 11.90 -2.48 20.25
C ASN A 268 12.62 -1.40 21.07
N ASN A 269 13.85 -1.08 20.68
CA ASN A 269 14.72 -0.12 21.34
C ASN A 269 15.03 1.11 20.48
N HIS A 270 14.60 1.12 19.21
CA HIS A 270 14.76 2.22 18.25
C HIS A 270 16.22 2.62 18.01
N VAL A 271 17.13 1.65 18.05
CA VAL A 271 18.52 1.88 17.64
C VAL A 271 18.62 1.95 16.11
N ARG A 272 19.66 2.61 15.58
CA ARG A 272 19.84 2.75 14.13
C ARG A 272 19.81 1.37 13.43
N CYS A 273 18.97 1.24 12.41
CA CYS A 273 18.76 0.02 11.62
C CYS A 273 18.39 -1.20 12.47
N GLU A 274 17.66 -1.05 13.59
CA GLU A 274 17.37 -2.14 14.54
C GLU A 274 16.90 -3.44 13.86
N LEU A 275 15.95 -3.35 12.94
CA LEU A 275 15.36 -4.49 12.21
C LEU A 275 16.03 -4.77 10.86
N ALA A 276 17.13 -4.08 10.54
CA ALA A 276 17.90 -4.26 9.31
C ALA A 276 19.40 -4.49 9.57
N ARG A 277 19.74 -4.73 10.83
CA ARG A 277 21.05 -5.25 11.22
C ARG A 277 21.06 -6.74 10.90
N GLY A 278 22.21 -7.24 10.45
CA GLY A 278 22.44 -8.67 10.19
C GLY A 278 22.52 -9.50 11.48
N TRP A 279 21.48 -9.44 12.30
CA TRP A 279 21.30 -10.29 13.47
C TRP A 279 21.01 -11.73 13.03
N ASP A 280 21.47 -12.71 13.80
CA ASP A 280 21.04 -14.09 13.62
C ASP A 280 19.55 -14.26 13.98
N ALA A 281 18.94 -15.35 13.51
CA ALA A 281 17.52 -15.64 13.71
C ALA A 281 17.11 -15.70 15.20
N GLY A 282 17.99 -16.18 16.08
CA GLY A 282 17.73 -16.25 17.51
C GLY A 282 17.60 -14.85 18.13
N MET A 283 18.54 -13.97 17.81
CA MET A 283 18.49 -12.58 18.26
C MET A 283 17.30 -11.81 17.67
N GLN A 284 16.96 -12.04 16.40
CA GLN A 284 15.76 -11.46 15.78
C GLN A 284 14.49 -11.80 16.57
N LEU A 285 14.32 -13.09 16.92
CA LEU A 285 13.22 -13.57 17.74
C LEU A 285 13.22 -12.95 19.13
N LYS A 286 14.36 -12.97 19.84
CA LYS A 286 14.48 -12.38 21.18
C LYS A 286 14.11 -10.90 21.20
N LEU A 287 14.56 -10.12 20.20
CA LEU A 287 14.23 -8.70 20.07
C LEU A 287 12.74 -8.46 19.84
N MET A 288 12.09 -9.21 18.95
CA MET A 288 10.68 -9.04 18.63
C MET A 288 9.76 -9.57 19.74
N ALA A 289 10.16 -10.64 20.42
CA ALA A 289 9.45 -11.17 21.58
C ALA A 289 9.50 -10.18 22.76
N GLN A 290 10.67 -9.58 23.02
CA GLN A 290 10.79 -8.54 24.03
C GLN A 290 9.91 -7.32 23.72
N ALA A 291 9.83 -6.89 22.45
CA ALA A 291 8.93 -5.81 22.05
C ALA A 291 7.47 -6.14 22.40
N LEU A 292 7.00 -7.34 22.05
CA LEU A 292 5.63 -7.78 22.39
C LEU A 292 5.41 -7.82 23.89
N ARG A 293 6.31 -8.43 24.68
CA ARG A 293 6.17 -8.48 26.14
C ARG A 293 6.00 -7.09 26.76
N ARG A 294 6.78 -6.11 26.29
CA ARG A 294 6.69 -4.72 26.74
C ARG A 294 5.33 -4.10 26.39
N MET A 295 4.87 -4.30 25.16
CA MET A 295 3.58 -3.79 24.71
C MET A 295 2.40 -4.48 25.38
N ASP A 296 2.43 -5.80 25.56
CA ASP A 296 1.40 -6.58 26.25
C ASP A 296 1.33 -6.21 27.75
N CYS A 297 2.48 -5.93 28.38
CA CYS A 297 2.53 -5.41 29.75
C CYS A 297 1.85 -4.03 29.84
N LEU A 298 2.12 -3.13 28.89
CA LEU A 298 1.44 -1.83 28.79
C LEU A 298 -0.08 -2.00 28.59
N ALA A 299 -0.47 -2.88 27.67
CA ALA A 299 -1.86 -3.19 27.36
C ALA A 299 -2.62 -3.69 28.59
N THR A 300 -2.06 -4.69 29.26
CA THR A 300 -2.65 -5.32 30.45
C THR A 300 -2.75 -4.34 31.61
N ARG A 301 -1.66 -3.61 31.90
CA ARG A 301 -1.59 -2.67 33.02
C ARG A 301 -2.62 -1.53 32.93
N HIS A 302 -2.94 -1.09 31.71
CA HIS A 302 -3.78 0.07 31.49
C HIS A 302 -5.12 -0.21 30.77
N GLY A 303 -5.39 -1.47 30.43
CA GLY A 303 -6.58 -1.87 29.67
C GLY A 303 -6.62 -1.26 28.26
N LEU A 304 -5.48 -1.26 27.56
CA LEU A 304 -5.36 -0.73 26.21
C LEU A 304 -5.49 -1.84 25.17
N LYS A 305 -6.08 -1.52 24.02
CA LYS A 305 -5.93 -2.31 22.79
C LYS A 305 -4.74 -1.77 22.02
N ILE A 306 -3.84 -2.66 21.62
CA ILE A 306 -2.62 -2.30 20.87
C ILE A 306 -2.58 -3.17 19.63
N SER A 307 -2.44 -2.55 18.47
CA SER A 307 -2.29 -3.29 17.22
C SER A 307 -0.95 -4.02 17.20
N ARG A 308 -0.96 -5.30 16.88
CA ARG A 308 0.26 -6.11 16.71
C ARG A 308 0.85 -5.95 15.31
N VAL A 309 0.90 -4.71 14.83
CA VAL A 309 1.45 -4.34 13.52
C VAL A 309 2.76 -3.59 13.75
N MET A 310 3.88 -4.17 13.33
CA MET A 310 5.19 -3.58 13.55
C MET A 310 5.41 -2.37 12.62
N GLU A 311 5.75 -1.22 13.21
CA GLU A 311 6.29 -0.05 12.50
C GLU A 311 7.82 -0.10 12.62
N PRO A 312 8.57 -0.46 11.57
CA PRO A 312 10.02 -0.54 11.66
C PRO A 312 10.65 0.85 11.84
N PRO A 313 11.51 1.09 12.85
CA PRO A 313 12.31 2.30 12.96
C PRO A 313 12.99 2.66 11.64
N TYR A 314 12.91 3.93 11.26
CA TYR A 314 13.42 4.46 9.99
C TYR A 314 12.75 3.89 8.72
N GLY A 315 11.65 3.14 8.85
CA GLY A 315 10.98 2.46 7.74
C GLY A 315 11.79 1.32 7.11
N VAL A 316 12.76 0.75 7.85
CA VAL A 316 13.68 -0.26 7.33
C VAL A 316 13.55 -1.57 8.11
N VAL A 317 13.29 -2.65 7.38
CA VAL A 317 13.22 -4.02 7.91
C VAL A 317 13.86 -4.99 6.93
N ASP A 318 14.66 -5.91 7.43
CA ASP A 318 15.18 -7.05 6.68
C ASP A 318 14.10 -8.13 6.56
N HIS A 319 14.05 -8.82 5.43
CA HIS A 319 13.08 -9.87 5.18
C HIS A 319 13.17 -11.05 6.17
N GLU A 320 14.31 -11.29 6.83
CA GLU A 320 14.44 -12.31 7.88
C GLU A 320 13.64 -11.92 9.13
N PHE A 321 13.62 -10.64 9.49
CA PHE A 321 12.81 -10.15 10.62
C PHE A 321 11.31 -10.38 10.38
N ILE A 322 10.85 -10.38 9.12
CA ILE A 322 9.46 -10.66 8.77
C ILE A 322 9.08 -12.10 9.15
N LYS A 323 10.02 -13.05 9.08
CA LYS A 323 9.81 -14.42 9.55
C LYS A 323 9.69 -14.47 11.07
N ALA A 324 10.56 -13.74 11.79
CA ALA A 324 10.50 -13.65 13.25
C ALA A 324 9.18 -13.01 13.74
N LEU A 325 8.75 -11.92 13.13
CA LEU A 325 7.45 -11.29 13.39
C LEU A 325 6.30 -12.29 13.19
N ALA A 326 6.38 -13.06 12.11
CA ALA A 326 5.34 -14.04 11.80
C ALA A 326 5.24 -15.17 12.82
N LEU A 327 6.36 -15.61 13.40
CA LEU A 327 6.38 -16.66 14.42
C LEU A 327 5.85 -16.18 15.78
N LEU A 328 5.88 -14.88 16.04
CA LEU A 328 5.49 -14.28 17.31
C LEU A 328 4.08 -13.64 17.27
N ASP A 329 3.22 -14.10 16.36
CA ASP A 329 1.85 -13.62 16.22
C ASP A 329 1.69 -12.10 16.02
N TYR A 330 2.66 -11.47 15.36
CA TYR A 330 2.40 -10.16 14.75
C TYR A 330 1.38 -10.34 13.61
N GLU A 331 0.45 -9.39 13.52
CA GLU A 331 -0.59 -9.36 12.49
C GLU A 331 -0.05 -8.86 11.15
N GLY A 332 0.88 -7.91 11.21
CA GLY A 332 1.46 -7.30 10.02
C GLY A 332 2.72 -6.49 10.30
N VAL A 333 3.27 -5.94 9.23
CA VAL A 333 4.39 -4.99 9.27
C VAL A 333 4.13 -3.86 8.29
N MET A 334 4.48 -2.63 8.66
CA MET A 334 4.44 -1.49 7.75
C MET A 334 5.75 -1.36 6.98
N ILE A 335 5.66 -1.10 5.69
CA ILE A 335 6.84 -0.81 4.86
C ILE A 335 6.57 0.32 3.89
N THR A 336 7.61 1.09 3.57
CA THR A 336 7.63 1.85 2.33
C THR A 336 8.26 0.94 1.25
N PRO A 337 7.55 0.53 0.19
CA PRO A 337 8.06 -0.49 -0.75
C PRO A 337 9.46 -0.20 -1.30
N SER A 338 9.74 1.05 -1.69
CA SER A 338 11.05 1.47 -2.19
C SER A 338 12.17 1.38 -1.13
N GLN A 339 11.87 1.69 0.14
CA GLN A 339 12.84 1.56 1.23
C GLN A 339 13.11 0.09 1.55
N PHE A 340 12.06 -0.74 1.53
CA PHE A 340 12.16 -2.19 1.75
C PHE A 340 13.03 -2.85 0.67
N LEU A 341 12.73 -2.59 -0.61
CA LEU A 341 13.51 -3.12 -1.74
C LEU A 341 14.97 -2.67 -1.68
N ARG A 342 15.22 -1.41 -1.27
CA ARG A 342 16.60 -0.91 -1.08
C ARG A 342 17.34 -1.61 0.05
N ALA A 343 16.67 -1.94 1.14
CA ALA A 343 17.27 -2.66 2.27
C ALA A 343 17.53 -4.13 1.93
N ASN A 344 16.71 -4.72 1.05
CA ASN A 344 16.71 -6.14 0.71
C ASN A 344 17.18 -6.40 -0.73
N ARG A 345 18.18 -5.64 -1.21
CA ARG A 345 18.69 -5.71 -2.60
C ARG A 345 19.31 -7.05 -3.01
N SER A 346 19.66 -7.89 -2.04
CA SER A 346 20.19 -9.24 -2.29
C SER A 346 19.11 -10.25 -2.66
N HIS A 347 17.84 -9.92 -2.43
CA HIS A 347 16.70 -10.79 -2.69
C HIS A 347 16.08 -10.49 -4.06
N ASP A 348 15.71 -11.54 -4.77
CA ASP A 348 14.97 -11.43 -6.02
C ASP A 348 13.47 -11.38 -5.73
N TRP A 349 12.91 -10.17 -5.81
CA TRP A 349 11.48 -9.93 -5.63
C TRP A 349 10.73 -10.00 -6.95
N THR A 350 9.43 -10.27 -6.88
CA THR A 350 8.58 -10.21 -8.07
C THR A 350 8.58 -8.80 -8.65
N PRO A 351 8.63 -8.64 -9.99
CA PRO A 351 8.60 -7.31 -10.61
C PRO A 351 7.36 -6.46 -10.24
N SER A 352 6.28 -7.10 -9.79
CA SER A 352 5.04 -6.46 -9.34
C SER A 352 5.03 -6.04 -7.87
N PHE A 353 6.11 -6.27 -7.11
CA PHE A 353 6.17 -5.93 -5.69
C PHE A 353 5.80 -4.46 -5.43
N GLY A 354 4.98 -4.24 -4.41
CA GLY A 354 4.47 -2.93 -4.01
C GLY A 354 3.25 -2.46 -4.80
N MET A 355 2.73 -3.27 -5.72
CA MET A 355 1.56 -2.93 -6.56
C MET A 355 0.28 -3.65 -6.13
N GLU A 356 0.40 -4.75 -5.38
CA GLU A 356 -0.73 -5.47 -4.80
C GLU A 356 -1.43 -4.61 -3.74
N ARG A 357 -2.73 -4.85 -3.48
CA ARG A 357 -3.45 -4.18 -2.38
C ARG A 357 -2.76 -4.42 -1.03
N ALA A 358 -2.32 -5.64 -0.83
CA ALA A 358 -1.53 -6.05 0.31
C ALA A 358 -0.57 -7.13 -0.14
N GLU A 359 0.70 -6.79 -0.14
CA GLU A 359 1.75 -7.77 -0.29
C GLU A 359 1.70 -8.73 0.91
N THR A 360 1.74 -10.03 0.65
CA THR A 360 1.75 -11.04 1.71
C THR A 360 2.98 -11.91 1.57
N PHE A 361 3.76 -12.02 2.64
CA PHE A 361 4.94 -12.88 2.64
C PHE A 361 4.57 -14.36 2.62
N PRO A 362 5.49 -15.27 2.26
CA PRO A 362 5.29 -16.72 2.40
C PRO A 362 4.94 -17.18 3.82
N SER A 363 5.22 -16.36 4.82
CA SER A 363 4.81 -16.58 6.21
C SER A 363 3.32 -16.28 6.47
N GLY A 364 2.64 -15.64 5.52
CA GLY A 364 1.28 -15.11 5.66
C GLY A 364 1.21 -13.79 6.45
N LEU A 365 2.35 -13.16 6.77
CA LEU A 365 2.37 -11.84 7.39
C LEU A 365 1.96 -10.78 6.36
N ALA A 366 0.98 -9.96 6.71
CA ALA A 366 0.52 -8.87 5.86
C ALA A 366 1.53 -7.72 5.86
N ILE A 367 1.71 -7.13 4.69
CA ILE A 367 2.41 -5.86 4.54
C ILE A 367 1.39 -4.76 4.35
N ILE A 368 1.48 -3.73 5.18
CA ILE A 368 0.72 -2.50 4.99
C ILE A 368 1.66 -1.44 4.42
N PRO A 369 1.43 -0.94 3.19
CA PRO A 369 2.25 0.12 2.65
C PRO A 369 2.05 1.40 3.48
N ARG A 370 3.16 2.06 3.82
CA ARG A 370 3.16 3.37 4.49
C ARG A 370 3.73 4.43 3.58
N ILE A 371 3.20 5.64 3.70
CA ILE A 371 3.59 6.81 2.93
C ILE A 371 4.23 7.78 3.90
N VAL A 372 5.47 8.19 3.66
CA VAL A 372 6.16 9.13 4.54
C VAL A 372 5.74 10.55 4.19
N MET A 373 5.38 11.34 5.20
CA MET A 373 5.03 12.74 5.07
C MET A 373 6.16 13.51 4.35
N GLY A 374 5.78 14.35 3.40
CA GLY A 374 6.71 15.14 2.60
C GLY A 374 6.10 15.56 1.27
N ARG A 375 6.93 16.15 0.39
CA ARG A 375 6.48 16.75 -0.87
C ARG A 375 5.72 15.81 -1.82
N LYS A 376 5.95 14.49 -1.71
CA LYS A 376 5.36 13.45 -2.57
C LYS A 376 4.09 12.82 -2.00
N ALA A 377 3.81 13.04 -0.72
CA ALA A 377 2.84 12.24 0.02
C ALA A 377 1.43 12.32 -0.57
N LEU A 378 0.98 13.51 -1.03
CA LEU A 378 -0.33 13.66 -1.67
C LEU A 378 -0.45 12.79 -2.93
N THR A 379 0.55 12.83 -3.82
CA THR A 379 0.58 11.98 -5.02
C THR A 379 0.59 10.50 -4.62
N GLU A 380 1.48 10.12 -3.70
CA GLU A 380 1.60 8.72 -3.25
C GLU A 380 0.32 8.19 -2.61
N MET A 381 -0.44 9.04 -1.90
CA MET A 381 -1.74 8.66 -1.32
C MET A 381 -2.79 8.39 -2.39
N VAL A 382 -2.86 9.22 -3.43
CA VAL A 382 -3.79 8.99 -4.55
C VAL A 382 -3.40 7.73 -5.33
N LEU A 383 -2.10 7.50 -5.55
CA LEU A 383 -1.62 6.29 -6.22
C LEU A 383 -1.89 5.02 -5.40
N ALA A 384 -1.67 5.04 -4.08
CA ALA A 384 -2.02 3.92 -3.20
C ALA A 384 -3.53 3.64 -3.20
N ALA A 385 -4.35 4.69 -3.10
CA ALA A 385 -5.81 4.58 -3.20
C ALA A 385 -6.25 4.02 -4.56
N PHE A 386 -5.58 4.41 -5.65
CA PHE A 386 -5.83 3.87 -6.99
C PHE A 386 -5.59 2.37 -7.00
N LEU A 387 -4.49 1.87 -6.43
CA LEU A 387 -4.23 0.43 -6.30
C LEU A 387 -5.22 -0.28 -5.35
N GLY A 388 -5.99 0.49 -4.57
CA GLY A 388 -6.88 -0.02 -3.53
C GLY A 388 -6.12 -0.48 -2.28
N GLN A 389 -4.87 -0.02 -2.11
CA GLN A 389 -4.05 -0.25 -0.92
C GLN A 389 -4.59 0.56 0.26
N PRO A 390 -4.46 0.09 1.52
CA PRO A 390 -4.69 0.94 2.68
C PRO A 390 -3.82 2.21 2.62
N VAL A 391 -4.40 3.36 2.94
CA VAL A 391 -3.70 4.64 2.91
C VAL A 391 -3.23 5.01 4.32
N VAL A 392 -1.95 4.74 4.60
CA VAL A 392 -1.33 5.05 5.88
C VAL A 392 -0.29 6.15 5.70
N LEU A 393 -0.59 7.36 6.20
CA LEU A 393 0.35 8.49 6.15
C LEU A 393 1.14 8.59 7.46
N ALA A 394 2.45 8.42 7.38
CA ALA A 394 3.38 8.49 8.49
C ALA A 394 3.96 9.90 8.65
N ALA A 395 3.69 10.48 9.81
CA ALA A 395 4.17 11.79 10.23
C ALA A 395 4.99 11.65 11.52
N HIS A 396 5.74 12.70 11.85
CA HIS A 396 6.42 12.86 13.12
C HIS A 396 5.81 14.05 13.87
N HIS A 397 6.21 14.22 15.13
CA HIS A 397 5.74 15.34 15.93
C HIS A 397 6.04 16.72 15.32
N HIS A 398 7.07 16.88 14.48
CA HIS A 398 7.40 18.17 13.89
C HIS A 398 6.50 18.51 12.68
N ASP A 399 5.87 17.52 12.05
CA ASP A 399 4.93 17.74 10.94
C ASP A 399 3.63 18.41 11.39
N VAL A 400 3.38 18.47 12.71
CA VAL A 400 2.25 19.19 13.32
C VAL A 400 2.66 20.51 13.97
N ALA A 401 3.89 20.97 13.73
CA ALA A 401 4.38 22.22 14.32
C ALA A 401 3.55 23.46 13.92
N ASP A 402 2.95 23.43 12.74
CA ASP A 402 2.08 24.47 12.20
C ASP A 402 0.58 24.13 12.30
N GLY A 403 0.24 23.11 13.10
CA GLY A 403 -1.12 22.59 13.24
C GLY A 403 -1.38 21.34 12.40
N MET A 404 -2.64 20.89 12.42
CA MET A 404 -3.09 19.64 11.79
C MET A 404 -4.11 19.87 10.66
N ASP A 405 -4.26 21.09 10.19
CA ASP A 405 -5.22 21.44 9.12
C ASP A 405 -4.91 20.71 7.80
N TRP A 406 -3.65 20.29 7.63
CA TRP A 406 -3.25 19.45 6.50
C TRP A 406 -4.05 18.14 6.44
N ILE A 407 -4.47 17.55 7.57
CA ILE A 407 -5.27 16.31 7.58
C ILE A 407 -6.51 16.47 6.71
N ALA A 408 -7.20 17.62 6.79
CA ALA A 408 -8.39 17.89 6.00
C ALA A 408 -8.08 17.98 4.49
N ASN A 409 -6.94 18.57 4.13
CA ASN A 409 -6.48 18.62 2.73
C ASN A 409 -6.19 17.21 2.19
N TYR A 410 -5.50 16.38 2.99
CA TYR A 410 -5.17 15.01 2.59
C TYR A 410 -6.40 14.12 2.46
N THR A 411 -7.36 14.20 3.38
CA THR A 411 -8.62 13.45 3.27
C THR A 411 -9.47 13.93 2.09
N ALA A 412 -9.46 15.23 1.79
CA ALA A 412 -10.17 15.78 0.63
C ALA A 412 -9.66 15.23 -0.72
N ARG A 413 -8.36 14.92 -0.83
CA ARG A 413 -7.78 14.29 -2.04
C ARG A 413 -8.31 12.89 -2.33
N LEU A 414 -8.82 12.20 -1.31
CA LEU A 414 -9.29 10.83 -1.45
C LEU A 414 -10.81 10.73 -1.67
N ARG A 415 -11.52 11.86 -1.83
CA ARG A 415 -13.00 11.87 -2.03
C ARG A 415 -13.45 11.03 -3.23
N GLY A 416 -12.63 10.95 -4.28
CA GLY A 416 -12.90 10.12 -5.45
C GLY A 416 -12.88 8.61 -5.18
N ALA A 417 -12.30 8.16 -4.06
CA ALA A 417 -12.21 6.74 -3.70
C ALA A 417 -13.56 6.13 -3.25
N GLY A 418 -14.56 6.98 -3.00
CA GLY A 418 -15.74 6.61 -2.22
C GLY A 418 -15.48 6.63 -0.70
N PRO A 419 -16.37 6.04 0.11
CA PRO A 419 -16.23 6.04 1.57
C PRO A 419 -14.94 5.36 2.03
N ILE A 420 -14.19 6.06 2.87
CA ILE A 420 -12.96 5.55 3.49
C ILE A 420 -13.30 5.11 4.91
N GLN A 421 -12.88 3.90 5.26
CA GLN A 421 -12.96 3.38 6.62
C GLN A 421 -11.68 3.73 7.36
N TRP A 422 -11.75 4.77 8.18
CA TRP A 422 -10.66 5.18 9.05
C TRP A 422 -10.64 4.30 10.30
N SER A 423 -9.56 3.56 10.51
CA SER A 423 -9.47 2.56 11.60
C SER A 423 -8.04 2.38 12.11
N ASP A 424 -7.87 1.59 13.17
CA ASP A 424 -6.55 1.13 13.59
C ASP A 424 -5.91 0.17 12.56
N LEU A 425 -4.62 -0.12 12.75
CA LEU A 425 -3.85 -0.96 11.81
C LEU A 425 -4.31 -2.42 11.81
N SER A 426 -4.81 -2.94 12.94
CA SER A 426 -5.32 -4.31 13.03
C SER A 426 -6.56 -4.48 12.14
N ALA A 427 -7.48 -3.52 12.17
CA ALA A 427 -8.63 -3.48 11.30
C ALA A 427 -8.24 -3.32 9.82
N LEU A 428 -7.18 -2.56 9.51
CA LEU A 428 -6.66 -2.48 8.13
C LEU A 428 -6.12 -3.83 7.65
N VAL A 429 -5.33 -4.54 8.49
CA VAL A 429 -4.84 -5.89 8.19
C VAL A 429 -6.00 -6.87 8.01
N GLN A 430 -6.99 -6.85 8.91
CA GLN A 430 -8.13 -7.78 8.86
C GLN A 430 -9.04 -7.56 7.65
N ARG A 431 -8.99 -6.36 7.04
CA ARG A 431 -9.70 -6.01 5.80
C ARG A 431 -8.83 -6.11 4.54
N SER A 432 -7.69 -6.77 4.68
CA SER A 432 -6.84 -7.13 3.57
C SER A 432 -7.33 -8.44 2.95
N TYR A 433 -8.32 -8.36 2.06
CA TYR A 433 -8.81 -9.51 1.29
C TYR A 433 -9.51 -9.06 0.02
N GLU A 434 -9.72 -10.00 -0.89
CA GLU A 434 -10.58 -9.87 -2.06
C GLU A 434 -11.66 -10.96 -2.04
N THR A 435 -12.82 -10.70 -2.64
CA THR A 435 -13.90 -11.68 -2.75
C THR A 435 -14.44 -11.80 -4.16
N LEU A 436 -14.88 -13.00 -4.54
CA LEU A 436 -15.54 -13.28 -5.80
C LEU A 436 -16.79 -14.11 -5.55
N SER A 437 -17.96 -13.55 -5.87
CA SER A 437 -19.25 -14.23 -5.74
C SER A 437 -19.52 -15.12 -6.95
N LEU A 438 -19.78 -16.40 -6.71
CA LEU A 438 -20.13 -17.41 -7.72
C LEU A 438 -21.40 -18.14 -7.29
N GLY A 439 -22.57 -17.58 -7.64
CA GLY A 439 -23.85 -18.09 -7.15
C GLY A 439 -23.97 -17.93 -5.64
N ASP A 440 -24.13 -19.04 -4.92
CA ASP A 440 -24.21 -19.11 -3.47
C ASP A 440 -22.84 -19.34 -2.78
N ILE A 441 -21.76 -19.45 -3.56
CA ILE A 441 -20.39 -19.58 -3.05
C ILE A 441 -19.67 -18.24 -3.09
N LEU A 442 -19.09 -17.83 -1.97
CA LEU A 442 -18.16 -16.70 -1.90
C LEU A 442 -16.71 -17.23 -1.87
N ARG A 443 -15.95 -16.99 -2.93
CA ARG A 443 -14.49 -17.19 -2.89
C ARG A 443 -13.86 -16.01 -2.19
N VAL A 444 -12.97 -16.27 -1.24
CA VAL A 444 -12.25 -15.28 -0.46
C VAL A 444 -10.77 -15.52 -0.69
N ARG A 445 -10.05 -14.47 -1.07
CA ARG A 445 -8.58 -14.47 -1.12
C ARG A 445 -8.07 -13.56 0.00
N PRO A 446 -7.64 -14.12 1.13
CA PRO A 446 -7.03 -13.33 2.18
C PRO A 446 -5.69 -12.73 1.72
N GLY A 447 -5.39 -11.52 2.17
CA GLY A 447 -4.08 -10.85 2.10
C GLY A 447 -3.42 -10.70 3.47
N ALA A 448 -3.88 -11.50 4.44
CA ALA A 448 -3.35 -11.61 5.79
C ALA A 448 -3.75 -12.96 6.39
N ARG A 449 -2.96 -13.48 7.35
CA ARG A 449 -3.29 -14.71 8.07
C ARG A 449 -4.61 -14.68 8.83
N SER A 450 -5.04 -13.51 9.27
CA SER A 450 -6.30 -13.31 9.99
C SER A 450 -7.05 -12.17 9.32
N ILE A 451 -8.24 -12.48 8.79
CA ILE A 451 -9.12 -11.51 8.14
C ILE A 451 -10.52 -11.58 8.71
N GLN A 452 -11.28 -10.49 8.53
CA GLN A 452 -12.69 -10.40 8.88
C GLN A 452 -13.51 -10.10 7.61
N VAL A 453 -14.44 -11.00 7.26
CA VAL A 453 -15.21 -10.92 6.02
C VAL A 453 -16.69 -10.87 6.33
N CYS A 454 -17.38 -9.84 5.83
CA CYS A 454 -18.83 -9.77 5.85
C CYS A 454 -19.40 -10.53 4.65
N LEU A 455 -20.22 -11.54 4.90
CA LEU A 455 -20.84 -12.34 3.85
C LEU A 455 -22.10 -11.66 3.30
N PRO A 456 -22.35 -11.73 1.98
CA PRO A 456 -23.67 -11.36 1.46
C PRO A 456 -24.74 -12.34 1.95
N GLU A 457 -26.00 -11.91 2.01
CA GLU A 457 -27.13 -12.74 2.42
C GLU A 457 -27.32 -13.98 1.53
N SER A 458 -26.92 -13.89 0.26
CA SER A 458 -27.00 -14.96 -0.72
C SER A 458 -25.94 -16.05 -0.53
N ALA A 459 -24.87 -15.80 0.23
CA ALA A 459 -23.83 -16.80 0.44
C ALA A 459 -24.34 -17.95 1.31
N ARG A 460 -23.94 -19.16 0.95
CA ARG A 460 -24.19 -20.43 1.66
C ARG A 460 -22.91 -21.20 1.93
N ALA A 461 -21.84 -20.91 1.19
CA ALA A 461 -20.52 -21.45 1.45
C ALA A 461 -19.41 -20.44 1.17
N VAL A 462 -18.26 -20.62 1.83
CA VAL A 462 -17.01 -19.91 1.51
C VAL A 462 -15.95 -20.87 1.00
N VAL A 463 -15.14 -20.42 0.05
CA VAL A 463 -13.90 -21.08 -0.38
C VAL A 463 -12.76 -20.13 -0.12
N VAL A 464 -11.73 -20.56 0.62
CA VAL A 464 -10.59 -19.73 1.00
C VAL A 464 -9.39 -20.04 0.11
N GLU A 465 -8.88 -19.04 -0.60
CA GLU A 465 -7.66 -19.07 -1.42
C GLU A 465 -6.51 -18.39 -0.69
N ARG A 466 -5.54 -19.17 -0.19
CA ARG A 466 -4.39 -18.69 0.57
C ARG A 466 -3.14 -18.64 -0.32
N PRO A 467 -2.80 -17.50 -0.93
CA PRO A 467 -1.75 -17.42 -1.96
C PRO A 467 -0.33 -17.73 -1.44
N TRP A 468 -0.12 -17.70 -0.12
CA TRP A 468 1.17 -18.05 0.52
C TRP A 468 1.26 -19.51 0.98
N VAL A 469 0.19 -20.30 0.84
CA VAL A 469 0.18 -21.72 1.24
C VAL A 469 0.35 -22.57 -0.01
N ALA A 470 1.33 -23.47 0.00
CA ALA A 470 1.49 -24.46 -1.06
C ALA A 470 0.37 -25.52 -0.99
N GLU A 471 0.16 -26.29 -2.07
CA GLU A 471 -0.81 -27.38 -2.04
C GLU A 471 -0.50 -28.44 -0.97
N THR A 472 0.79 -28.67 -0.73
CA THR A 472 1.29 -29.55 0.33
C THR A 472 2.53 -28.94 1.00
N PRO A 473 2.72 -29.14 2.32
CA PRO A 473 1.80 -29.80 3.26
C PRO A 473 0.57 -28.93 3.56
N LEU A 474 -0.54 -29.59 3.93
CA LEU A 474 -1.76 -28.90 4.34
C LEU A 474 -1.51 -28.09 5.63
N GLN A 475 -2.04 -26.87 5.69
CA GLN A 475 -1.95 -25.99 6.85
C GLN A 475 -3.34 -25.80 7.49
N PRO A 476 -3.42 -25.69 8.84
CA PRO A 476 -4.69 -25.47 9.52
C PRO A 476 -5.36 -24.16 9.10
N LEU A 477 -6.69 -24.20 9.07
CA LEU A 477 -7.59 -23.11 8.72
C LEU A 477 -8.76 -23.15 9.70
N CYS A 478 -8.95 -22.08 10.45
CA CYS A 478 -10.08 -21.88 11.34
C CYS A 478 -11.02 -20.83 10.75
N VAL A 479 -12.31 -21.13 10.73
CA VAL A 479 -13.38 -20.20 10.37
C VAL A 479 -14.34 -20.11 11.54
N GLN A 480 -14.55 -18.90 12.04
CA GLN A 480 -15.41 -18.63 13.18
C GLN A 480 -16.26 -17.39 12.95
N THR A 481 -17.37 -17.26 13.66
CA THR A 481 -18.16 -16.03 13.69
C THR A 481 -17.44 -14.94 14.47
N LEU A 482 -17.88 -13.69 14.34
CA LEU A 482 -17.31 -12.58 15.12
C LEU A 482 -17.54 -12.73 16.64
N SER A 483 -18.57 -13.48 17.07
CA SER A 483 -18.80 -13.81 18.48
C SER A 483 -17.86 -14.90 19.02
N GLY A 484 -17.02 -15.51 18.17
CA GLY A 484 -16.08 -16.55 18.54
C GLY A 484 -16.63 -17.98 18.44
N GLU A 485 -17.81 -18.16 17.84
CA GLU A 485 -18.33 -19.50 17.56
C GLU A 485 -17.55 -20.12 16.40
N VAL A 486 -16.85 -21.22 16.66
CA VAL A 486 -16.08 -21.95 15.66
C VAL A 486 -17.05 -22.68 14.73
N ILE A 487 -17.03 -22.31 13.44
CA ILE A 487 -17.80 -22.98 12.40
C ILE A 487 -17.06 -24.22 11.93
N THR A 488 -15.76 -24.09 11.68
CA THR A 488 -14.93 -25.23 11.29
C THR A 488 -13.45 -24.98 11.58
N GLU A 489 -12.74 -26.09 11.83
CA GLU A 489 -11.29 -26.17 11.84
C GLU A 489 -10.87 -27.33 10.94
N ILE A 490 -10.19 -27.01 9.85
CA ILE A 490 -9.77 -27.97 8.83
C ILE A 490 -8.29 -27.79 8.51
N THR A 491 -7.70 -28.76 7.83
CA THR A 491 -6.44 -28.57 7.12
C THR A 491 -6.71 -28.47 5.63
N SER A 492 -5.99 -27.58 4.95
CA SER A 492 -6.16 -27.36 3.51
C SER A 492 -4.83 -26.93 2.88
N GLY A 493 -4.71 -27.03 1.56
CA GLY A 493 -3.60 -26.49 0.77
C GLY A 493 -3.84 -25.03 0.40
N SER A 494 -3.52 -24.65 -0.83
CA SER A 494 -3.68 -23.27 -1.29
C SER A 494 -5.16 -22.88 -1.42
N VAL A 495 -6.05 -23.85 -1.67
CA VAL A 495 -7.51 -23.65 -1.77
C VAL A 495 -8.24 -24.62 -0.85
N SER A 496 -9.25 -24.13 -0.11
CA SER A 496 -10.11 -24.97 0.71
C SER A 496 -11.22 -25.64 -0.11
N ALA A 497 -11.77 -26.74 0.42
CA ALA A 497 -13.11 -27.18 0.02
C ALA A 497 -14.15 -26.09 0.41
N PRO A 498 -15.34 -26.07 -0.22
CA PRO A 498 -16.43 -25.19 0.23
C PRO A 498 -16.82 -25.47 1.67
N ILE A 499 -16.80 -24.43 2.50
CA ILE A 499 -17.16 -24.46 3.93
C ILE A 499 -18.58 -23.89 4.06
N PRO A 500 -19.57 -24.67 4.51
CA PRO A 500 -20.93 -24.18 4.73
C PRO A 500 -20.96 -23.09 5.78
N VAL A 501 -21.64 -21.98 5.49
CA VAL A 501 -21.73 -20.82 6.39
C VAL A 501 -23.11 -20.16 6.28
N PRO A 502 -23.62 -19.55 7.37
CA PRO A 502 -24.85 -18.76 7.27
C PRO A 502 -24.58 -17.44 6.53
N GLY A 503 -25.38 -17.14 5.49
CA GLY A 503 -25.30 -15.87 4.77
C GLY A 503 -25.59 -14.66 5.67
N GLY A 504 -25.09 -13.48 5.31
CA GLY A 504 -25.25 -12.25 6.11
C GLY A 504 -24.42 -12.20 7.41
N THR A 505 -23.67 -13.25 7.73
CA THR A 505 -22.80 -13.27 8.91
C THR A 505 -21.45 -12.62 8.63
N THR A 506 -20.79 -12.16 9.70
CA THR A 506 -19.39 -11.74 9.64
C THR A 506 -18.51 -12.84 10.19
N LEU A 507 -17.58 -13.29 9.36
CA LEU A 507 -16.64 -14.35 9.69
C LEU A 507 -15.26 -13.78 10.01
N ARG A 508 -14.56 -14.44 10.94
CA ARG A 508 -13.12 -14.37 11.08
C ARG A 508 -12.51 -15.64 10.47
N ILE A 509 -11.62 -15.45 9.50
CA ILE A 509 -10.92 -16.53 8.81
C ILE A 509 -9.45 -16.45 9.19
N GLN A 510 -8.91 -17.54 9.75
CA GLN A 510 -7.56 -17.61 10.30
C GLN A 510 -6.78 -18.79 9.75
N SER A 511 -5.66 -18.49 9.10
CA SER A 511 -4.63 -19.48 8.77
C SER A 511 -3.72 -19.65 9.98
N LEU A 512 -3.96 -20.70 10.77
CA LEU A 512 -3.20 -20.93 11.99
C LEU A 512 -1.81 -21.47 11.64
N ARG A 513 -0.81 -21.06 12.43
CA ARG A 513 0.52 -21.66 12.45
C ARG A 513 0.82 -22.09 13.87
N ASN A 514 1.80 -22.98 14.01
CA ASN A 514 2.51 -23.16 15.27
C ASN A 514 3.31 -21.88 15.51
N GLY A 515 2.67 -20.87 16.12
CA GLY A 515 3.34 -19.70 16.67
C GLY A 515 4.13 -20.09 17.91
N MET A 516 5.09 -19.24 18.29
CA MET A 516 5.77 -19.35 19.57
C MET A 516 5.14 -18.33 20.52
N ASP A 517 4.81 -18.76 21.74
CA ASP A 517 4.43 -17.81 22.77
C ASP A 517 5.64 -16.96 23.15
N ALA A 518 5.61 -15.70 22.75
CA ALA A 518 6.66 -14.73 23.06
C ALA A 518 6.96 -14.66 24.56
N THR A 519 5.98 -14.91 25.44
CA THR A 519 6.16 -14.82 26.90
C THR A 519 6.75 -16.08 27.52
N ALA A 520 6.46 -17.27 26.96
CA ALA A 520 6.84 -18.55 27.55
C ALA A 520 8.06 -19.20 26.88
N GLU A 521 8.25 -19.00 25.57
CA GLU A 521 9.18 -19.81 24.77
C GLU A 521 10.47 -19.07 24.36
N VAL A 522 10.50 -17.74 24.48
CA VAL A 522 11.62 -16.93 23.95
C VAL A 522 12.25 -16.05 25.02
N GLU A 523 13.53 -16.30 25.32
CA GLU A 523 14.31 -15.52 26.28
C GLU A 523 14.46 -14.02 25.91
N ASP A 524 14.90 -13.19 26.86
CA ASP A 524 15.28 -11.81 26.60
C ASP A 524 16.64 -11.69 25.88
N PRO A 525 16.84 -10.68 25.00
CA PRO A 525 18.09 -10.43 24.28
C PRO A 525 19.24 -9.87 25.16
N GLY A 526 19.14 -9.97 26.48
CA GLY A 526 20.09 -9.38 27.43
C GLY A 526 19.88 -7.88 27.69
N PHE A 527 20.44 -7.37 28.78
CA PHE A 527 20.31 -5.96 29.17
C PHE A 527 21.32 -5.08 28.45
N ALA A 528 20.85 -3.97 27.86
CA ALA A 528 21.69 -2.95 27.25
C ALA A 528 21.34 -1.56 27.78
N VAL A 529 22.34 -0.82 28.30
CA VAL A 529 22.17 0.54 28.82
C VAL A 529 22.06 1.58 27.71
N TRP A 530 22.85 1.40 26.65
CA TRP A 530 22.98 2.39 25.58
C TRP A 530 21.63 2.80 24.94
N PRO A 531 20.71 1.88 24.60
CA PRO A 531 19.43 2.28 24.03
C PRO A 531 18.60 3.20 24.94
N LYS A 532 18.63 2.99 26.27
CA LYS A 532 17.94 3.86 27.24
C LYS A 532 18.54 5.27 27.28
N VAL A 533 19.87 5.37 27.26
CA VAL A 533 20.60 6.64 27.24
C VAL A 533 20.26 7.41 25.96
N ARG A 534 20.40 6.76 24.80
CA ARG A 534 20.06 7.35 23.50
C ARG A 534 18.62 7.85 23.47
N ARG A 535 17.69 7.06 24.00
CA ARG A 535 16.27 7.41 23.95
C ARG A 535 15.95 8.64 24.80
N THR A 536 16.55 8.72 25.99
CA THR A 536 16.46 9.90 26.86
C THR A 536 16.98 11.17 26.18
N LEU A 537 18.13 11.08 25.49
CA LEU A 537 18.69 12.21 24.73
C LEU A 537 17.79 12.66 23.58
N MET A 538 17.20 11.73 22.84
CA MET A 538 16.26 12.07 21.76
C MET A 538 14.97 12.68 22.28
N GLU A 539 14.41 12.14 23.36
CA GLU A 539 13.20 12.70 23.97
C GLU A 539 13.45 14.12 24.47
N ALA A 540 14.62 14.38 25.07
CA ALA A 540 15.03 15.74 25.44
C ALA A 540 15.13 16.67 24.23
N ARG A 541 15.80 16.23 23.14
CA ARG A 541 15.90 17.00 21.88
C ARG A 541 14.51 17.35 21.34
N ASP A 542 13.62 16.37 21.25
CA ASP A 542 12.30 16.53 20.63
C ASP A 542 11.39 17.43 21.49
N ARG A 543 11.52 17.40 22.82
CA ARG A 543 10.79 18.31 23.73
C ARG A 543 11.25 19.76 23.65
N VAL A 544 12.53 20.00 23.34
CA VAL A 544 13.07 21.35 23.17
C VAL A 544 12.73 21.92 21.78
N TYR A 545 12.46 21.06 20.79
CA TYR A 545 12.17 21.47 19.41
C TYR A 545 11.09 22.56 19.23
N PRO A 546 9.95 22.56 19.95
CA PRO A 546 8.97 23.65 19.83
C PRO A 546 9.52 25.03 20.23
N TRP A 547 10.49 25.06 21.16
CA TRP A 547 11.10 26.30 21.64
C TRP A 547 12.07 26.85 20.61
N SER A 548 12.89 26.00 20.00
CA SER A 548 13.80 26.41 18.92
C SER A 548 13.04 26.93 17.70
N LEU A 549 11.92 26.30 17.34
CA LEU A 549 11.04 26.79 16.27
C LEU A 549 10.46 28.18 16.57
N ARG A 550 9.98 28.42 17.79
CA ARG A 550 9.44 29.74 18.19
C ARG A 550 10.51 30.83 18.09
N TYR A 551 11.73 30.54 18.54
CA TYR A 551 12.85 31.46 18.44
C TYR A 551 13.19 31.79 16.99
N LEU A 552 13.27 30.78 16.12
CA LEU A 552 13.53 30.97 14.68
C LEU A 552 12.43 31.78 13.98
N LYS A 553 11.15 31.56 14.33
CA LYS A 553 10.03 32.35 13.78
C LYS A 553 10.05 33.80 14.26
N ALA A 554 10.34 34.02 15.54
CA ALA A 554 10.49 35.37 16.10
C ALA A 554 11.65 36.14 15.43
N ALA A 555 12.79 35.49 15.23
CA ALA A 555 13.95 36.09 14.55
C ALA A 555 13.64 36.47 13.09
N ARG A 556 12.80 35.70 12.38
CA ARG A 556 12.39 35.97 10.99
C ARG A 556 11.28 37.00 10.83
N SER A 557 10.52 37.29 11.89
CA SER A 557 9.42 38.28 11.86
C SER A 557 9.84 39.66 12.37
N GLY A 558 11.07 39.79 12.86
CA GLY A 558 11.72 41.06 13.21
C GLY A 558 12.66 41.61 12.12
N GLN A 559 12.67 41.00 10.93
CA GLN A 559 13.22 41.53 9.67
C GLN A 559 12.05 41.88 8.77
#